data_AF-A0A821DQU6-F1
#
_entry.id   AF-A0A821DQU6-F1
#
_cell.length_a   1.000
_cell.length_b   1.000
_cell.length_c   1.000
_cell.angle_alpha   90.00
_cell.angle_beta   90.00
_cell.angle_gamma   90.00
#
_symmetry.space_group_name_H-M   'P 1'
#
loop_
_entity.id
_entity.type
_entity.pdbx_description
1 polymer ?
#
loop_
_entity_poly.entity_id
_entity_poly.type
_entity_poly.pdbx_seq_one_letter_code
_entity_poly.pdbx_strand_id
1 'polypeptide(L)'
;MQIRRRCRRYLVTRTSIFLLTLFSTISTMILINKYFSNNYHQQQNEIDKIFFIDASDFEDANIKPTKNIYLLHEEFFNTTHLACQYPKLTIDNQDIWKHLQPVTKSKPDCEKATNWVYVDNGTFRLSKQALQKHGAIVCAYRPILRSKDDFSTMEGARLFPVVDKMPLVSDFFRADCRARDGSFYSNIHSGIMFDAGLHMRHIWNPMVKTHLGYNILMFGFDSVSRMTFMRFLPKSYSYLIKDLGSIVMKGYNIVGDGTPAALLPILTGKTERELPEARRGHADAETVDRFPWIWKK
;
A
#
# COMPACT_ATOMS: atom_id res chain seq x y z
N MET A 1 76.98 24.49 -45.23
CA MET A 1 75.66 23.79 -45.37
C MET A 1 75.37 22.73 -44.27
N GLN A 2 76.35 22.28 -43.46
CA GLN A 2 76.16 21.21 -42.46
C GLN A 2 75.55 21.64 -41.10
N ILE A 3 75.70 22.91 -40.68
CA ILE A 3 75.21 23.38 -39.36
C ILE A 3 73.67 23.50 -39.32
N ARG A 4 73.02 23.92 -40.42
CA ARG A 4 71.55 24.01 -40.52
C ARG A 4 70.84 22.65 -40.43
N ARG A 5 71.47 21.55 -40.89
CA ARG A 5 70.88 20.19 -40.83
C ARG A 5 70.95 19.59 -39.42
N ARG A 6 71.98 19.94 -38.62
CA ARG A 6 72.14 19.45 -37.24
C ARG A 6 71.16 20.11 -36.27
N CYS A 7 70.96 21.44 -36.36
CA CYS A 7 69.94 22.13 -35.55
C CYS A 7 68.52 21.69 -35.88
N ARG A 8 68.19 21.42 -37.15
CA ARG A 8 66.86 20.97 -37.56
C ARG A 8 66.52 19.56 -37.05
N ARG A 9 67.50 18.64 -37.05
CA ARG A 9 67.32 17.31 -36.43
C ARG A 9 67.17 17.37 -34.91
N TYR A 10 67.93 18.24 -34.24
CA TYR A 10 67.87 18.40 -32.77
C TYR A 10 66.57 19.06 -32.29
N LEU A 11 66.05 20.02 -33.06
CA LEU A 11 64.77 20.67 -32.78
C LEU A 11 63.60 19.71 -33.01
N VAL A 12 63.62 18.93 -34.10
CA VAL A 12 62.58 17.93 -34.41
C VAL A 12 62.56 16.78 -33.39
N THR A 13 63.72 16.31 -32.93
CA THR A 13 63.75 15.26 -31.89
C THR A 13 63.23 15.77 -30.54
N ARG A 14 63.57 17.00 -30.12
CA ARG A 14 63.03 17.56 -28.89
C ARG A 14 61.53 17.84 -28.95
N THR A 15 61.00 18.33 -30.06
CA THR A 15 59.55 18.54 -30.20
C THR A 15 58.78 17.23 -30.28
N SER A 16 59.32 16.20 -30.96
CA SER A 16 58.72 14.86 -30.97
C SER A 16 58.70 14.21 -29.59
N ILE A 17 59.77 14.34 -28.79
CA ILE A 17 59.80 13.82 -27.41
C ILE A 17 58.79 14.58 -26.53
N PHE A 18 58.69 15.90 -26.66
CA PHE A 18 57.75 16.70 -25.89
C PHE A 18 56.28 16.37 -26.23
N LEU A 19 55.97 16.14 -27.50
CA LEU A 19 54.64 15.69 -27.93
C LEU A 19 54.31 14.29 -27.41
N LEU A 20 55.27 13.36 -27.44
CA LEU A 20 55.08 12.01 -26.89
C LEU A 20 54.84 12.04 -25.37
N THR A 21 55.56 12.88 -24.61
CA THR A 21 55.31 13.01 -23.17
C THR A 21 53.96 13.66 -22.90
N LEU A 22 53.55 14.67 -23.70
CA LEU A 22 52.25 15.31 -23.55
C LEU A 22 51.09 14.32 -23.83
N PHE A 23 51.18 13.53 -24.89
CA PHE A 23 50.20 12.49 -25.22
C PHE A 23 50.11 11.41 -24.13
N SER A 24 51.24 10.99 -23.58
CA SER A 24 51.30 10.07 -22.44
C SER A 24 50.59 10.63 -21.20
N THR A 25 50.82 11.90 -20.86
CA THR A 25 50.16 12.55 -19.71
C THR A 25 48.66 12.75 -19.90
N ILE A 26 48.21 13.08 -21.12
CA ILE A 26 46.78 13.24 -21.42
C ILE A 26 46.07 11.88 -21.41
N SER A 27 46.68 10.84 -21.98
CA SER A 27 46.11 9.49 -21.99
C SER A 27 45.99 8.91 -20.57
N THR A 28 47.00 9.11 -19.73
CA THR A 28 46.95 8.70 -18.31
C THR A 28 45.90 9.47 -17.53
N MET A 29 45.76 10.78 -17.74
CA MET A 29 44.69 11.57 -17.12
C MET A 29 43.29 11.10 -17.55
N ILE A 30 43.07 10.78 -18.83
CA ILE A 30 41.78 10.26 -19.31
C ILE A 30 41.48 8.88 -18.70
N LEU A 31 42.48 7.99 -18.62
CA LEU A 31 42.34 6.67 -18.00
C LEU A 31 42.01 6.78 -16.50
N ILE A 32 42.70 7.66 -15.78
CA ILE A 32 42.44 7.94 -14.37
C ILE A 32 41.03 8.50 -14.19
N ASN A 33 40.63 9.49 -15.00
CA ASN A 33 39.30 10.10 -14.89
C ASN A 33 38.18 9.10 -15.23
N LYS A 34 38.40 8.22 -16.21
CA LYS A 34 37.46 7.14 -16.57
C LYS A 34 37.40 6.06 -15.49
N TYR A 35 38.54 5.73 -14.86
CA TYR A 35 38.60 4.80 -13.73
C TYR A 35 37.90 5.37 -12.48
N PHE A 36 38.09 6.65 -12.18
CA PHE A 36 37.40 7.34 -11.09
C PHE A 36 35.90 7.48 -11.36
N SER A 37 35.49 7.86 -12.58
CA SER A 37 34.08 7.98 -12.96
C SER A 37 33.36 6.62 -12.95
N ASN A 38 33.97 5.55 -13.45
CA ASN A 38 33.39 4.21 -13.37
C ASN A 38 33.30 3.70 -11.94
N ASN A 39 34.34 3.88 -11.10
CA ASN A 39 34.26 3.49 -9.69
C ASN A 39 33.24 4.32 -8.92
N TYR A 40 33.12 5.64 -9.18
CA TYR A 40 32.08 6.47 -8.59
C TYR A 40 30.68 6.00 -8.97
N HIS A 41 30.43 5.70 -10.25
CA HIS A 41 29.14 5.19 -10.71
C HIS A 41 28.85 3.76 -10.21
N GLN A 42 29.88 2.92 -10.06
CA GLN A 42 29.73 1.56 -9.53
C GLN A 42 29.49 1.58 -8.01
N GLN A 43 30.05 2.55 -7.28
CA GLN A 43 29.81 2.75 -5.85
C GLN A 43 28.44 3.40 -5.58
N GLN A 44 27.89 4.17 -6.52
CA GLN A 44 26.56 4.76 -6.41
C GLN A 44 25.43 3.76 -6.74
N ASN A 45 25.73 2.71 -7.52
CA ASN A 45 24.80 1.62 -7.82
C ASN A 45 24.70 0.54 -6.72
N GLU A 46 25.53 0.61 -5.67
CA GLU A 46 25.46 -0.28 -4.50
C GLU A 46 24.82 0.36 -3.26
N ILE A 47 24.40 1.62 -3.32
CA ILE A 47 23.57 2.20 -2.27
C ILE A 47 22.13 1.74 -2.53
N ASP A 48 21.85 0.50 -2.14
CA ASP A 48 20.50 0.07 -1.83
C ASP A 48 19.91 1.11 -0.88
N LYS A 49 18.76 1.67 -1.26
CA LYS A 49 18.05 2.78 -0.59
C LYS A 49 18.26 2.75 0.93
N ILE A 50 18.89 3.80 1.47
CA ILE A 50 19.07 3.95 2.91
C ILE A 50 17.73 4.37 3.53
N PHE A 51 17.13 3.48 4.30
CA PHE A 51 15.96 3.79 5.10
C PHE A 51 16.39 4.20 6.50
N PHE A 52 15.96 5.40 6.92
CA PHE A 52 16.14 5.90 8.27
C PHE A 52 14.88 5.60 9.08
N ILE A 53 15.02 4.75 10.09
CA ILE A 53 13.89 4.33 10.93
C ILE A 53 14.30 4.47 12.39
N ASP A 54 13.37 4.95 13.22
CA ASP A 54 13.52 5.08 14.66
C ASP A 54 13.81 3.70 15.29
N ALA A 55 14.83 3.62 16.14
CA ALA A 55 15.21 2.40 16.83
C ALA A 55 14.06 1.80 17.67
N SER A 56 13.21 2.65 18.27
CA SER A 56 12.05 2.19 19.05
C SER A 56 11.02 1.47 18.17
N ASP A 57 10.85 1.89 16.92
CA ASP A 57 9.95 1.24 15.97
C ASP A 57 10.51 -0.12 15.51
N PHE A 58 11.82 -0.37 15.62
CA PHE A 58 12.44 -1.68 15.35
C PHE A 58 12.35 -2.65 16.52
N GLU A 59 12.51 -2.16 17.76
CA GLU A 59 12.30 -2.96 18.98
C GLU A 59 10.84 -3.44 19.06
N ASP A 60 9.89 -2.55 18.78
CA ASP A 60 8.46 -2.89 18.68
C ASP A 60 8.18 -3.95 17.59
N ALA A 61 8.99 -3.95 16.53
CA ALA A 61 8.84 -4.79 15.35
C ALA A 61 9.62 -6.12 15.36
N ASN A 62 10.57 -6.27 16.30
CA ASN A 62 11.54 -7.37 16.36
C ASN A 62 12.32 -7.58 15.04
N ILE A 63 12.55 -6.51 14.26
CA ILE A 63 13.31 -6.56 13.00
C ILE A 63 14.79 -6.40 13.33
N LYS A 64 15.65 -7.18 12.68
CA LYS A 64 17.11 -7.04 12.80
C LYS A 64 17.65 -6.12 11.70
N PRO A 65 18.62 -5.23 12.00
CA PRO A 65 19.29 -4.43 10.99
C PRO A 65 19.89 -5.33 9.90
N THR A 66 19.74 -4.93 8.64
CA THR A 66 20.38 -5.58 7.49
C THR A 66 21.30 -4.58 6.80
N LYS A 67 22.12 -5.03 5.84
CA LYS A 67 23.06 -4.17 5.10
C LYS A 67 22.41 -2.92 4.47
N ASN A 68 21.10 -2.96 4.24
CA ASN A 68 20.33 -1.92 3.55
C ASN A 68 19.40 -1.12 4.50
N ILE A 69 19.42 -1.42 5.79
CA ILE A 69 18.57 -0.77 6.80
C ILE A 69 19.48 -0.21 7.89
N TYR A 70 19.55 1.12 7.96
CA TYR A 70 20.36 1.83 8.94
C TYR A 70 19.45 2.38 10.04
N LEU A 71 19.75 2.00 11.28
CA LEU A 71 19.02 2.52 12.43
C LEU A 71 19.45 3.96 12.71
N LEU A 72 18.48 4.86 12.84
CA LEU A 72 18.73 6.11 13.53
C LEU A 72 18.57 5.86 15.02
N HIS A 73 19.69 5.89 15.74
CA HIS A 73 19.67 5.89 17.19
C HIS A 73 18.95 7.12 17.71
N GLU A 74 18.26 6.99 18.84
CA GLU A 74 17.47 8.07 19.47
C GLU A 74 18.28 9.36 19.64
N GLU A 75 19.60 9.26 19.82
CA GLU A 75 20.55 10.38 19.85
C GLU A 75 20.48 11.29 18.62
N PHE A 76 20.16 10.76 17.42
CA PHE A 76 19.94 11.56 16.21
C PHE A 76 18.66 12.40 16.26
N PHE A 77 17.68 12.03 17.09
CA PHE A 77 16.44 12.80 17.28
C PHE A 77 16.45 13.62 18.58
N ASN A 78 17.36 13.28 19.51
CA ASN A 78 17.45 13.87 20.85
C ASN A 78 18.50 14.99 20.94
N THR A 79 18.86 15.62 19.82
CA THR A 79 19.66 16.84 19.84
C THR A 79 18.73 18.05 19.87
N THR A 80 18.82 18.84 20.94
CA THR A 80 18.15 20.14 21.10
C THR A 80 18.52 21.16 20.01
N HIS A 81 19.41 20.80 19.10
CA HIS A 81 19.93 21.61 17.99
C HIS A 81 19.36 21.23 16.61
N LEU A 82 18.44 20.26 16.51
CA LEU A 82 17.75 20.00 15.24
C LEU A 82 16.76 21.12 14.93
N ALA A 83 16.81 21.62 13.70
CA ALA A 83 15.86 22.62 13.20
C ALA A 83 14.41 22.10 13.14
N CYS A 84 14.22 20.78 13.11
CA CYS A 84 12.91 20.13 13.08
C CYS A 84 12.85 19.01 14.12
N GLN A 85 12.21 19.29 15.26
CA GLN A 85 11.94 18.29 16.29
C GLN A 85 10.60 17.61 16.00
N TYR A 86 10.58 16.28 16.07
CA TYR A 86 9.36 15.52 15.90
C TYR A 86 8.39 15.76 17.08
N PRO A 87 7.13 16.16 16.84
CA PRO A 87 6.21 16.44 17.94
C PRO A 87 5.78 15.17 18.67
N LYS A 88 6.11 15.08 19.96
CA LYS A 88 5.62 14.01 20.85
C LYS A 88 4.18 14.33 21.28
N LEU A 89 3.21 13.72 20.60
CA LEU A 89 1.78 13.93 20.85
C LEU A 89 1.22 12.92 21.86
N THR A 90 0.43 13.39 22.82
CA THR A 90 -0.29 12.52 23.77
C THR A 90 -1.76 12.35 23.39
N ILE A 91 -2.31 11.17 23.70
CA ILE A 91 -3.70 10.81 23.37
C ILE A 91 -4.68 11.64 24.22
N ASP A 92 -4.31 11.91 25.46
CA ASP A 92 -5.07 12.56 26.54
C ASP A 92 -4.93 14.09 26.59
N ASN A 93 -4.37 14.72 25.56
CA ASN A 93 -4.19 16.18 25.50
C ASN A 93 -5.54 16.94 25.68
N GLN A 94 -5.68 17.64 26.81
CA GLN A 94 -6.91 18.34 27.21
C GLN A 94 -7.34 19.42 26.22
N ASP A 95 -6.39 20.09 25.56
CA ASP A 95 -6.69 21.10 24.54
C ASP A 95 -7.35 20.51 23.30
N ILE A 96 -7.14 19.22 23.03
CA ILE A 96 -7.81 18.53 21.92
C ILE A 96 -9.16 18.00 22.39
N TRP A 97 -9.25 17.43 23.59
CA TRP A 97 -10.48 16.84 24.11
C TRP A 97 -11.65 17.81 24.16
N LYS A 98 -11.41 19.11 24.42
CA LYS A 98 -12.46 20.14 24.38
C LYS A 98 -13.10 20.35 23.00
N HIS A 99 -12.40 19.95 21.94
CA HIS A 99 -12.88 20.05 20.55
C HIS A 99 -13.42 18.73 20.00
N LEU A 100 -13.19 17.62 20.70
CA LEU A 100 -13.71 16.32 20.31
C LEU A 100 -15.13 16.16 20.83
N GLN A 101 -16.09 16.00 19.92
CA GLN A 101 -17.43 15.60 20.33
C GLN A 101 -17.43 14.11 20.69
N PRO A 102 -17.87 13.73 21.89
CA PRO A 102 -18.05 12.33 22.22
C PRO A 102 -19.03 11.71 21.22
N VAL A 103 -18.72 10.51 20.73
CA VAL A 103 -19.62 9.78 19.81
C VAL A 103 -20.84 9.31 20.59
N THR A 104 -21.84 10.17 20.72
CA THR A 104 -23.07 9.92 21.50
C THR A 104 -24.05 9.02 20.77
N LYS A 105 -23.92 8.87 19.44
CA LYS A 105 -24.75 8.01 18.59
C LYS A 105 -23.91 6.99 17.81
N SER A 106 -23.05 6.25 18.51
CA SER A 106 -22.16 5.25 17.89
C SER A 106 -22.85 3.94 17.52
N LYS A 107 -24.12 3.75 17.87
CA LYS A 107 -24.84 2.52 17.58
C LYS A 107 -25.76 2.75 16.38
N PRO A 108 -25.51 2.13 15.22
CA PRO A 108 -26.55 2.05 14.21
C PRO A 108 -27.80 1.45 14.85
N ASP A 109 -28.98 1.99 14.51
CA ASP A 109 -30.25 1.43 14.94
C ASP A 109 -30.49 0.12 14.17
N CYS A 110 -29.77 -0.92 14.58
CA CYS A 110 -29.91 -2.25 14.00
C CYS A 110 -31.24 -2.84 14.47
N GLU A 111 -31.98 -3.41 13.52
CA GLU A 111 -33.18 -4.17 13.84
C GLU A 111 -32.85 -5.25 14.87
N LYS A 112 -33.58 -5.27 15.99
CA LYS A 112 -33.35 -6.21 17.09
C LYS A 112 -33.84 -7.63 16.78
N ALA A 113 -34.53 -7.81 15.66
CA ALA A 113 -35.02 -9.10 15.22
C ALA A 113 -33.86 -10.01 14.79
N THR A 114 -33.90 -11.27 15.19
CA THR A 114 -32.92 -12.26 14.75
C THR A 114 -32.99 -12.44 13.23
N ASN A 115 -31.86 -12.28 12.55
CA ASN A 115 -31.74 -12.64 11.14
C ASN A 115 -32.04 -14.13 10.92
N TRP A 116 -32.88 -14.44 9.94
CA TRP A 116 -33.22 -15.82 9.59
C TRP A 116 -32.10 -16.51 8.82
N VAL A 117 -31.34 -15.74 8.06
CA VAL A 117 -30.21 -16.19 7.26
C VAL A 117 -28.93 -15.57 7.80
N TYR A 118 -27.85 -16.33 7.78
CA TYR A 118 -26.50 -15.82 8.03
C TYR A 118 -25.49 -16.54 7.13
N VAL A 119 -24.29 -15.98 7.03
CA VAL A 119 -23.19 -16.58 6.29
C VAL A 119 -22.14 -17.07 7.28
N ASP A 120 -21.62 -18.26 7.02
CA ASP A 120 -20.54 -18.87 7.79
C ASP A 120 -19.57 -19.53 6.83
N ASN A 121 -18.32 -19.05 6.78
CA ASN A 121 -17.26 -19.58 5.91
C ASN A 121 -17.70 -19.86 4.47
N GLY A 122 -18.24 -18.86 3.78
CA GLY A 122 -18.68 -18.99 2.37
C GLY A 122 -19.88 -19.92 2.17
N THR A 123 -20.66 -20.17 3.24
CA THR A 123 -21.82 -21.07 3.21
C THR A 123 -23.08 -20.32 3.64
N PHE A 124 -24.19 -20.54 2.92
CA PHE A 124 -25.52 -20.07 3.27
C PHE A 124 -26.07 -20.86 4.47
N ARG A 125 -26.50 -20.17 5.53
CA ARG A 125 -26.99 -20.82 6.75
C ARG A 125 -28.35 -20.30 7.19
N LEU A 126 -29.18 -21.21 7.69
CA LEU A 126 -30.46 -20.88 8.33
C LEU A 126 -30.30 -20.85 9.86
N SER A 127 -30.81 -19.80 10.48
CA SER A 127 -30.81 -19.62 11.94
C SER A 127 -31.64 -20.71 12.61
N LYS A 128 -31.02 -21.46 13.52
CA LYS A 128 -31.73 -22.45 14.36
C LYS A 128 -32.86 -21.80 15.17
N GLN A 129 -32.63 -20.58 15.66
CA GLN A 129 -33.65 -19.82 16.40
C GLN A 129 -34.84 -19.47 15.50
N ALA A 130 -34.59 -19.08 14.25
CA ALA A 130 -35.66 -18.79 13.29
C ALA A 130 -36.45 -20.06 12.93
N LEU A 131 -35.77 -21.19 12.70
CA LEU A 131 -36.41 -22.49 12.43
C LEU A 131 -37.27 -22.98 13.61
N GLN A 132 -36.79 -22.80 14.85
CA GLN A 132 -37.56 -23.15 16.05
C GLN A 132 -38.81 -22.27 16.21
N LYS A 133 -38.71 -20.98 15.90
CA LYS A 133 -39.80 -20.02 16.07
C LYS A 133 -40.86 -20.10 14.97
N HIS A 134 -40.43 -20.20 13.71
CA HIS A 134 -41.29 -20.07 12.53
C HIS A 134 -41.56 -21.41 11.82
N GLY A 135 -40.92 -22.49 12.26
CA GLY A 135 -41.02 -23.82 11.65
C GLY A 135 -40.16 -23.95 10.40
N ALA A 136 -40.64 -24.73 9.42
CA ALA A 136 -39.92 -24.92 8.16
C ALA A 136 -39.84 -23.59 7.39
N ILE A 137 -38.62 -23.19 7.01
CA ILE A 137 -38.32 -21.98 6.25
C ILE A 137 -37.83 -22.39 4.86
N VAL A 138 -38.38 -21.76 3.81
CA VAL A 138 -37.92 -21.93 2.43
C VAL A 138 -37.49 -20.58 1.89
N CYS A 139 -36.29 -20.51 1.32
CA CYS A 139 -35.69 -19.27 0.85
C CYS A 139 -35.44 -19.29 -0.66
N ALA A 140 -35.55 -18.12 -1.28
CA ALA A 140 -34.95 -17.80 -2.56
C ALA A 140 -33.69 -16.97 -2.35
N TYR A 141 -32.69 -17.21 -3.18
CA TYR A 141 -31.42 -16.49 -3.20
C TYR A 141 -31.31 -15.73 -4.52
N ARG A 142 -30.96 -14.45 -4.46
CA ARG A 142 -30.71 -13.63 -5.64
C ARG A 142 -29.33 -12.99 -5.52
N PRO A 143 -28.35 -13.37 -6.37
CA PRO A 143 -27.07 -12.69 -6.41
C PRO A 143 -27.25 -11.20 -6.66
N ILE A 144 -26.46 -10.36 -5.99
CA ILE A 144 -26.36 -8.94 -6.33
C ILE A 144 -25.04 -8.76 -7.07
N LEU A 145 -25.15 -8.42 -8.35
CA LEU A 145 -24.03 -8.32 -9.28
C LEU A 145 -23.80 -6.85 -9.63
N ARG A 146 -22.54 -6.48 -9.92
CA ARG A 146 -22.24 -5.18 -10.51
C ARG A 146 -22.84 -5.12 -11.91
N SER A 147 -23.43 -3.98 -12.25
CA SER A 147 -24.00 -3.72 -13.58
C SER A 147 -22.88 -3.27 -14.53
N LYS A 148 -23.22 -2.54 -15.61
CA LYS A 148 -22.28 -2.06 -16.63
C LYS A 148 -21.35 -0.95 -16.15
N ASP A 149 -21.70 -0.25 -15.07
CA ASP A 149 -20.94 0.89 -14.55
C ASP A 149 -20.52 0.68 -13.08
N ASP A 150 -19.80 1.67 -12.54
CA ASP A 150 -19.23 1.61 -11.20
C ASP A 150 -20.21 1.92 -10.07
N PHE A 151 -21.41 2.37 -10.41
CA PHE A 151 -22.39 2.94 -9.47
C PHE A 151 -23.72 2.18 -9.47
N SER A 152 -23.91 1.20 -10.35
CA SER A 152 -25.15 0.43 -10.46
C SER A 152 -24.94 -1.06 -10.20
N THR A 153 -26.00 -1.67 -9.67
CA THR A 153 -26.07 -3.12 -9.39
C THR A 153 -27.32 -3.70 -10.04
N MET A 154 -27.29 -5.01 -10.30
CA MET A 154 -28.41 -5.78 -10.83
C MET A 154 -28.59 -7.08 -10.05
N GLU A 155 -29.82 -7.57 -9.98
CA GLU A 155 -30.09 -8.90 -9.44
C GLU A 155 -29.77 -9.98 -10.49
N GLY A 156 -29.04 -11.02 -10.08
CA GLY A 156 -28.74 -12.18 -10.90
C GLY A 156 -29.89 -13.19 -10.95
N ALA A 157 -29.60 -14.37 -11.51
CA ALA A 157 -30.59 -15.44 -11.60
C ALA A 157 -31.10 -15.87 -10.21
N ARG A 158 -32.43 -15.95 -10.06
CA ARG A 158 -33.07 -16.39 -8.82
C ARG A 158 -32.84 -17.89 -8.63
N LEU A 159 -32.21 -18.26 -7.52
CA LEU A 159 -32.04 -19.64 -7.10
C LEU A 159 -33.12 -19.99 -6.06
N PHE A 160 -33.87 -21.05 -6.32
CA PHE A 160 -34.92 -21.52 -5.43
C PHE A 160 -35.23 -23.01 -5.68
N PRO A 161 -35.42 -23.83 -4.63
CA PRO A 161 -35.24 -23.49 -3.22
C PRO A 161 -33.75 -23.49 -2.84
N VAL A 162 -33.36 -22.62 -1.90
CA VAL A 162 -32.04 -22.70 -1.24
C VAL A 162 -32.22 -23.30 0.14
N VAL A 163 -31.34 -24.25 0.47
CA VAL A 163 -31.37 -25.00 1.74
C VAL A 163 -30.14 -24.67 2.60
N ASP A 164 -30.24 -24.94 3.90
CA ASP A 164 -29.13 -24.77 4.84
C ASP A 164 -27.88 -25.52 4.36
N LYS A 165 -26.71 -24.90 4.52
CA LYS A 165 -25.37 -25.40 4.15
C LYS A 165 -25.04 -25.42 2.67
N MET A 166 -25.85 -24.81 1.81
CA MET A 166 -25.44 -24.60 0.42
C MET A 166 -24.24 -23.63 0.33
N PRO A 167 -23.24 -23.88 -0.53
CA PRO A 167 -22.18 -22.92 -0.77
C PRO A 167 -22.75 -21.64 -1.37
N LEU A 168 -22.12 -20.50 -1.05
CA LEU A 168 -22.46 -19.25 -1.72
C LEU A 168 -22.14 -19.32 -3.20
N VAL A 169 -22.93 -18.60 -4.00
CA VAL A 169 -22.74 -18.45 -5.45
C VAL A 169 -22.37 -17.01 -5.84
N SER A 170 -22.32 -16.11 -4.86
CA SER A 170 -21.93 -14.72 -5.02
C SER A 170 -21.55 -14.12 -3.66
N ASP A 171 -20.70 -13.10 -3.66
CA ASP A 171 -20.29 -12.41 -2.43
C ASP A 171 -21.44 -11.63 -1.80
N PHE A 172 -22.37 -11.11 -2.61
CA PHE A 172 -23.53 -10.37 -2.15
C PHE A 172 -24.80 -11.00 -2.70
N PHE A 173 -25.84 -11.09 -1.87
CA PHE A 173 -27.12 -11.64 -2.29
C PHE A 173 -28.29 -11.14 -1.44
N ARG A 174 -29.48 -11.09 -2.03
CA ARG A 174 -30.75 -10.96 -1.32
C ARG A 174 -31.30 -12.35 -1.00
N ALA A 175 -31.71 -12.55 0.24
CA ALA A 175 -32.43 -13.74 0.67
C ALA A 175 -33.88 -13.39 0.95
N ASP A 176 -34.80 -14.00 0.21
CA ASP A 176 -36.25 -13.86 0.41
C ASP A 176 -36.80 -15.19 0.94
N CYS A 177 -37.20 -15.23 2.20
CA CYS A 177 -37.63 -16.44 2.88
C CYS A 177 -39.09 -16.37 3.31
N ARG A 178 -39.77 -17.52 3.24
CA ARG A 178 -41.12 -17.70 3.75
C ARG A 178 -41.16 -18.89 4.69
N ALA A 179 -41.78 -18.71 5.84
CA ALA A 179 -41.94 -19.76 6.84
C ALA A 179 -43.34 -20.39 6.80
N ARG A 180 -43.48 -21.54 7.45
CA ARG A 180 -44.75 -22.29 7.53
C ARG A 180 -45.87 -21.50 8.22
N ASP A 181 -45.54 -20.69 9.22
CA ASP A 181 -46.47 -19.83 9.94
C ASP A 181 -46.98 -18.62 9.11
N GLY A 182 -46.52 -18.48 7.86
CA GLY A 182 -46.89 -17.40 6.96
C GLY A 182 -46.01 -16.15 7.06
N SER A 183 -45.09 -16.10 8.01
CA SER A 183 -44.14 -14.99 8.15
C SER A 183 -43.13 -14.93 7.00
N PHE A 184 -42.59 -13.74 6.78
CA PHE A 184 -41.67 -13.43 5.68
C PHE A 184 -40.41 -12.72 6.19
N TYR A 185 -39.29 -12.99 5.52
CA TYR A 185 -38.01 -12.34 5.75
C TYR A 185 -37.39 -11.95 4.41
N SER A 186 -36.91 -10.71 4.29
CA SER A 186 -36.10 -10.26 3.17
C SER A 186 -34.95 -9.44 3.70
N ASN A 187 -33.73 -9.84 3.38
CA ASN A 187 -32.55 -9.05 3.71
C ASN A 187 -31.42 -9.29 2.70
N ILE A 188 -30.46 -8.36 2.69
CA ILE A 188 -29.22 -8.48 1.93
C ILE A 188 -28.14 -9.05 2.85
N HIS A 189 -27.41 -10.01 2.32
CA HIS A 189 -26.31 -10.67 3.00
C HIS A 189 -25.03 -10.53 2.17
N SER A 190 -23.91 -10.53 2.89
CA SER A 190 -22.58 -10.58 2.31
C SER A 190 -21.79 -11.75 2.86
N GLY A 191 -20.87 -12.25 2.04
CA GLY A 191 -20.01 -13.37 2.32
C GLY A 191 -18.86 -13.41 1.32
N ILE A 192 -17.98 -14.40 1.48
CA ILE A 192 -16.91 -14.67 0.52
C ILE A 192 -17.27 -15.95 -0.20
N MET A 193 -17.59 -15.86 -1.49
CA MET A 193 -17.81 -17.01 -2.34
C MET A 193 -16.47 -17.70 -2.62
N PHE A 194 -16.45 -19.03 -2.51
CA PHE A 194 -15.29 -19.80 -2.96
C PHE A 194 -15.26 -19.86 -4.50
N ASP A 195 -14.22 -19.30 -5.10
CA ASP A 195 -13.97 -19.39 -6.55
C ASP A 195 -12.70 -20.22 -6.80
N ALA A 196 -12.89 -21.43 -7.34
CA ALA A 196 -11.79 -22.33 -7.69
C ALA A 196 -10.89 -21.73 -8.79
N GLY A 197 -11.47 -20.99 -9.74
CA GLY A 197 -10.74 -20.32 -10.81
C GLY A 197 -9.76 -19.28 -10.27
N LEU A 198 -10.18 -18.48 -9.28
CA LEU A 198 -9.29 -17.49 -8.65
C LEU A 198 -8.10 -18.14 -7.96
N HIS A 199 -8.30 -19.29 -7.31
CA HIS A 199 -7.24 -20.04 -6.61
C HIS A 199 -6.27 -20.71 -7.58
N MET A 200 -6.74 -21.13 -8.76
CA MET A 200 -5.89 -21.70 -9.81
C MET A 200 -5.11 -20.67 -10.63
N ARG A 201 -5.32 -19.36 -10.45
CA ARG A 201 -4.65 -18.31 -11.26
C ARG A 201 -3.11 -18.39 -11.24
N HIS A 202 -2.53 -18.85 -10.14
CA HIS A 202 -1.09 -18.99 -10.00
C HIS A 202 -0.49 -20.04 -10.97
N ILE A 203 -1.29 -20.97 -11.47
CA ILE A 203 -0.86 -22.00 -12.44
C ILE A 203 -0.59 -21.34 -13.81
N TRP A 204 -1.47 -20.42 -14.22
CA TRP A 204 -1.42 -19.80 -15.55
C TRP A 204 -0.55 -18.54 -15.59
N ASN A 205 -0.33 -17.89 -14.44
CA ASN A 205 0.56 -16.75 -14.28
C ASN A 205 1.52 -17.02 -13.11
N PRO A 206 2.53 -17.90 -13.31
CA PRO A 206 3.43 -18.30 -12.25
C PRO A 206 4.24 -17.08 -11.79
N MET A 207 4.44 -17.00 -10.47
CA MET A 207 5.25 -15.96 -9.87
C MET A 207 6.70 -16.11 -10.31
N VAL A 208 7.39 -14.99 -10.50
CA VAL A 208 8.83 -14.97 -10.83
C VAL A 208 9.60 -15.68 -9.72
N LYS A 209 10.69 -16.39 -10.03
CA LYS A 209 11.45 -17.18 -9.04
C LYS A 209 11.96 -16.38 -7.83
N THR A 210 12.12 -15.06 -7.97
CA THR A 210 12.55 -14.14 -6.92
C THR A 210 11.41 -13.59 -6.06
N HIS A 211 10.17 -13.97 -6.35
CA HIS A 211 8.98 -13.49 -5.63
C HIS A 211 8.88 -14.11 -4.22
N LEU A 212 8.42 -13.33 -3.25
CA LEU A 212 8.33 -13.75 -1.84
C LEU A 212 7.13 -14.66 -1.52
N GLY A 213 6.16 -14.76 -2.43
CA GLY A 213 4.97 -15.61 -2.30
C GLY A 213 3.87 -15.04 -1.40
N TYR A 214 3.97 -13.77 -1.00
CA TYR A 214 2.99 -13.12 -0.12
C TYR A 214 1.91 -12.37 -0.88
N ASN A 215 0.69 -12.39 -0.33
CA ASN A 215 -0.38 -11.45 -0.68
C ASN A 215 -0.22 -10.17 0.16
N ILE A 216 -0.44 -9.01 -0.46
CA ILE A 216 -0.41 -7.72 0.22
C ILE A 216 -1.82 -7.15 0.23
N LEU A 217 -2.35 -6.86 1.42
CA LEU A 217 -3.58 -6.12 1.62
C LEU A 217 -3.23 -4.72 2.15
N MET A 218 -3.58 -3.69 1.38
CA MET A 218 -3.48 -2.30 1.83
C MET A 218 -4.88 -1.83 2.25
N PHE A 219 -5.00 -1.38 3.49
CA PHE A 219 -6.24 -0.84 4.03
C PHE A 219 -6.03 0.59 4.52
N GLY A 220 -6.76 1.54 3.94
CA GLY A 220 -6.63 2.96 4.21
C GLY A 220 -7.93 3.54 4.76
N PHE A 221 -7.80 4.44 5.74
CA PHE A 221 -8.90 5.26 6.23
C PHE A 221 -8.72 6.67 5.69
N ASP A 222 -9.67 7.14 4.89
CA ASP A 222 -9.66 8.53 4.42
C ASP A 222 -9.91 9.46 5.61
N SER A 223 -9.17 10.58 5.64
CA SER A 223 -9.39 11.70 6.55
C SER A 223 -9.23 11.39 8.05
N VAL A 224 -8.45 10.35 8.39
CA VAL A 224 -8.16 9.96 9.77
C VAL A 224 -6.68 10.15 10.11
N SER A 225 -6.39 10.97 11.12
CA SER A 225 -5.03 11.04 11.68
C SER A 225 -4.72 9.84 12.58
N ARG A 226 -3.44 9.52 12.79
CA ARG A 226 -3.01 8.50 13.76
C ARG A 226 -3.61 8.74 15.15
N MET A 227 -3.59 9.98 15.62
CA MET A 227 -4.12 10.34 16.93
C MET A 227 -5.64 10.16 17.01
N THR A 228 -6.36 10.49 15.94
CA THR A 228 -7.81 10.26 15.83
C THR A 228 -8.13 8.77 15.87
N PHE A 229 -7.38 7.95 15.12
CA PHE A 229 -7.56 6.49 15.12
C PHE A 229 -7.37 5.90 16.52
N MET A 230 -6.30 6.29 17.22
CA MET A 230 -6.04 5.81 18.58
C MET A 230 -7.12 6.24 19.59
N ARG A 231 -7.65 7.46 19.47
CA ARG A 231 -8.70 7.98 20.38
C ARG A 231 -10.06 7.31 20.17
N PHE A 232 -10.49 7.17 18.92
CA PHE A 232 -11.84 6.69 18.60
C PHE A 232 -11.93 5.19 18.35
N LEU A 233 -10.83 4.53 18.01
CA LEU A 233 -10.76 3.08 17.78
C LEU A 233 -9.70 2.41 18.68
N PRO A 234 -9.73 2.62 20.02
CA PRO A 234 -8.69 2.12 20.92
C PRO A 234 -8.64 0.58 20.96
N LYS A 235 -9.79 -0.09 20.79
CA LYS A 235 -9.87 -1.55 20.72
C LYS A 235 -9.20 -2.07 19.45
N SER A 236 -9.48 -1.45 18.30
CA SER A 236 -8.85 -1.82 17.02
C SER A 236 -7.36 -1.57 17.04
N TYR A 237 -6.92 -0.42 17.58
CA TYR A 237 -5.50 -0.14 17.76
C TYR A 237 -4.82 -1.17 18.67
N SER A 238 -5.41 -1.49 19.83
CA SER A 238 -4.87 -2.52 20.72
C SER A 238 -4.75 -3.88 20.04
N TYR A 239 -5.73 -4.27 19.22
CA TYR A 239 -5.71 -5.54 18.48
C TYR A 239 -4.57 -5.56 17.44
N LEU A 240 -4.40 -4.48 16.68
CA LEU A 240 -3.32 -4.35 15.71
C LEU A 240 -1.95 -4.54 16.38
N ILE A 241 -1.72 -3.88 17.51
CA ILE A 241 -0.41 -3.94 18.18
C ILE A 241 -0.20 -5.27 18.90
N LYS A 242 -1.13 -5.68 19.75
CA LYS A 242 -0.92 -6.80 20.68
C LYS A 242 -1.16 -8.17 20.05
N ASP A 243 -2.19 -8.28 19.22
CA ASP A 243 -2.61 -9.58 18.67
C ASP A 243 -1.99 -9.82 17.30
N LEU A 244 -1.89 -8.78 16.46
CA LEU A 244 -1.29 -8.90 15.12
C LEU A 244 0.19 -8.55 15.05
N GLY A 245 0.78 -7.99 16.12
CA GLY A 245 2.19 -7.57 16.12
C GLY A 245 2.49 -6.47 15.10
N SER A 246 1.53 -5.57 14.86
CA SER A 246 1.65 -4.51 13.86
C SER A 246 2.69 -3.48 14.28
N ILE A 247 3.47 -3.02 13.30
CA ILE A 247 4.51 -2.00 13.48
C ILE A 247 3.92 -0.62 13.20
N VAL A 248 4.09 0.32 14.14
CA VAL A 248 3.64 1.70 13.95
C VAL A 248 4.80 2.54 13.49
N MET A 249 4.73 3.04 12.25
CA MET A 249 5.71 4.01 11.75
C MET A 249 5.41 5.38 12.35
N LYS A 250 6.06 5.73 13.46
CA LYS A 250 5.76 6.99 14.18
C LYS A 250 6.21 8.21 13.37
N GLY A 251 7.32 8.09 12.64
CA GLY A 251 7.86 9.14 11.77
C GLY A 251 7.19 9.30 10.40
N TYR A 252 6.25 8.42 10.03
CA TYR A 252 5.55 8.51 8.75
C TYR A 252 4.67 9.77 8.68
N ASN A 253 4.75 10.49 7.57
CA ASN A 253 3.93 11.68 7.33
C ASN A 253 3.52 11.77 5.85
N ILE A 254 2.44 12.50 5.59
CA ILE A 254 1.96 12.81 4.25
C ILE A 254 2.89 13.84 3.58
N VAL A 255 3.02 13.77 2.25
CA VAL A 255 3.89 14.71 1.50
C VAL A 255 3.16 15.96 1.03
N GLY A 256 1.86 16.06 1.31
CA GLY A 256 1.03 17.20 0.96
C GLY A 256 -0.37 17.05 1.53
N ASP A 257 -1.19 18.07 1.32
CA ASP A 257 -2.56 18.13 1.82
C ASP A 257 -3.52 17.42 0.86
N GLY A 258 -4.38 16.56 1.40
CA GLY A 258 -5.39 15.82 0.65
C GLY A 258 -5.00 14.41 0.18
N THR A 259 -6.01 13.69 -0.32
CA THR A 259 -5.91 12.27 -0.69
C THR A 259 -4.97 11.98 -1.85
N PRO A 260 -4.92 12.77 -2.94
CA PRO A 260 -3.94 12.55 -4.02
C PRO A 260 -2.50 12.69 -3.52
N ALA A 261 -2.21 13.73 -2.74
CA ALA A 261 -0.90 13.97 -2.16
C ALA A 261 -0.46 12.82 -1.24
N ALA A 262 -1.40 12.20 -0.51
CA ALA A 262 -1.10 11.06 0.35
C ALA A 262 -0.89 9.76 -0.45
N LEU A 263 -1.78 9.45 -1.41
CA LEU A 263 -1.79 8.15 -2.08
C LEU A 263 -0.82 8.02 -3.24
N LEU A 264 -0.61 9.08 -4.02
CA LEU A 264 0.26 9.01 -5.19
C LEU A 264 1.71 8.62 -4.84
N PRO A 265 2.36 9.20 -3.82
CA PRO A 265 3.70 8.79 -3.43
C PRO A 265 3.77 7.34 -2.94
N ILE A 266 2.75 6.88 -2.21
CA ILE A 266 2.68 5.49 -1.73
C ILE A 266 2.62 4.52 -2.91
N LEU A 267 1.82 4.87 -3.92
CA LEU A 267 1.47 3.96 -5.02
C LEU A 267 2.30 4.16 -6.29
N THR A 268 3.13 5.20 -6.36
CA THR A 268 3.97 5.50 -7.54
C THR A 268 5.41 5.86 -7.19
N GLY A 269 5.71 6.17 -5.92
CA GLY A 269 6.99 6.72 -5.50
C GLY A 269 7.23 8.16 -5.97
N LYS A 270 6.19 8.85 -6.47
CA LYS A 270 6.26 10.21 -7.02
C LYS A 270 5.26 11.15 -6.35
N THR A 271 5.67 12.41 -6.20
CA THR A 271 4.77 13.49 -5.80
C THR A 271 3.84 13.88 -6.95
N GLU A 272 2.72 14.54 -6.64
CA GLU A 272 1.77 15.04 -7.66
C GLU A 272 2.44 15.87 -8.76
N ARG A 273 3.43 16.68 -8.39
CA ARG A 273 4.12 17.59 -9.33
C ARG A 273 5.08 16.87 -10.29
N GLU A 274 5.51 15.67 -9.93
CA GLU A 274 6.39 14.85 -10.78
C GLU A 274 5.60 13.99 -11.78
N LEU A 275 4.28 13.92 -11.61
CA LEU A 275 3.40 13.13 -12.45
C LEU A 275 2.76 14.00 -13.54
N PRO A 276 2.34 13.40 -14.68
CA PRO A 276 1.56 14.11 -15.68
C PRO A 276 0.30 14.76 -15.07
N GLU A 277 -0.09 15.92 -15.61
CA GLU A 277 -1.33 16.58 -15.19
C GLU A 277 -2.52 15.65 -15.43
N ALA A 278 -3.35 15.44 -14.41
CA ALA A 278 -4.50 14.54 -14.47
C ALA A 278 -5.76 15.13 -13.81
N ARG A 279 -5.69 16.39 -13.37
CA ARG A 279 -6.81 17.07 -12.73
C ARG A 279 -7.85 17.45 -13.77
N ARG A 280 -9.12 17.20 -13.43
CA ARG A 280 -10.26 17.62 -14.27
C ARG A 280 -10.23 19.14 -14.47
N GLY A 281 -10.46 19.57 -15.70
CA GLY A 281 -10.52 20.99 -16.05
C GLY A 281 -9.18 21.65 -16.35
N HIS A 282 -8.07 20.92 -16.33
CA HIS A 282 -6.77 21.40 -16.80
C HIS A 282 -6.56 21.07 -18.27
N ALA A 283 -5.94 21.99 -19.01
CA ALA A 283 -5.51 21.76 -20.39
C ALA A 283 -4.45 20.64 -20.41
N ASP A 284 -4.53 19.78 -21.43
CA ASP A 284 -3.62 18.63 -21.63
C ASP A 284 -3.60 17.62 -20.47
N ALA A 285 -4.64 17.61 -19.62
CA ALA A 285 -4.77 16.63 -18.56
C ALA A 285 -5.04 15.23 -19.14
N GLU A 286 -4.28 14.24 -18.66
CA GLU A 286 -4.39 12.84 -19.06
C GLU A 286 -5.09 12.00 -17.99
N THR A 287 -5.48 10.77 -18.33
CA THR A 287 -5.99 9.84 -17.31
C THR A 287 -4.84 9.33 -16.44
N VAL A 288 -5.15 9.03 -15.18
CA VAL A 288 -4.19 8.50 -14.22
C VAL A 288 -3.66 7.10 -14.60
N ASP A 289 -4.24 6.46 -15.62
CA ASP A 289 -3.81 5.16 -16.15
C ASP A 289 -2.36 5.18 -16.64
N ARG A 290 -1.80 6.35 -16.95
CA ARG A 290 -0.41 6.50 -17.40
C ARG A 290 0.61 6.57 -16.28
N PHE A 291 0.20 6.76 -15.04
CA PHE A 291 1.12 6.88 -13.90
C PHE A 291 1.91 5.58 -13.65
N PRO A 292 3.10 5.66 -13.05
CA PRO A 292 3.95 4.50 -12.77
C PRO A 292 3.50 3.78 -11.50
N TRP A 293 2.30 3.20 -11.54
CA TRP A 293 1.72 2.50 -10.40
C TRP A 293 2.56 1.29 -9.98
N ILE A 294 2.57 0.96 -8.68
CA ILE A 294 3.26 -0.22 -8.11
C ILE A 294 2.82 -1.56 -8.72
N TRP A 295 1.63 -1.61 -9.33
CA TRP A 295 1.09 -2.79 -10.01
C TRP A 295 1.32 -2.79 -11.53
N LYS A 296 1.92 -1.73 -12.10
CA LYS A 296 2.37 -1.77 -13.48
C LYS A 296 3.66 -2.58 -13.57
N LYS A 297 3.70 -3.46 -14.57
CA LYS A 297 4.88 -4.22 -14.95
C LYS A 297 5.86 -3.35 -15.72
#